data_AF-A0AAW0Y901-F1
#
_entry.id   AF-A0AAW0Y901-F1
#
_cell.length_a   1.000
_cell.length_b   1.000
_cell.length_c   1.000
_cell.angle_alpha   90.00
_cell.angle_beta   90.00
_cell.angle_gamma   90.00
#
_symmetry.space_group_name_H-M   'P 1'
#
loop_
_entity.id
_entity.type
_entity.pdbx_description
1 polymer ?
#
loop_
_entity_poly.entity_id
_entity_poly.type
_entity_poly.pdbx_seq_one_letter_code
_entity_poly.pdbx_strand_id
1 'polypeptide(L)'
;MEQAKSGLSIGEKFTLFAVEKITTFSRKGFTHVFMFLILAGYTALGALLFIALEAPHENEEKQDIETVRTHLIESLWENQVQNKGLNFSRWEGIVYNLLQPYDEQLYHSWSVGVSPDTNDRIWTFWKAMFFCSTITTTIGYGHIFPRTNAGRALTIVYAIVGIPIFLILMADFGKLFTRLLKSLFVFVKKLYRTATCRRVRKTRAVQSVKVSWSWTLRMYSVMFFF
;
A
#
# COMPACT_ATOMS: atom_id res chain seq x y z
N MET A 1 7.43 21.90 39.67
CA MET A 1 6.13 21.41 39.14
C MET A 1 5.68 20.08 39.74
N GLU A 2 6.48 19.37 40.55
CA GLU A 2 6.07 18.10 41.19
C GLU A 2 5.06 18.26 42.35
N GLN A 3 4.97 19.43 42.98
CA GLN A 3 4.08 19.64 44.13
C GLN A 3 2.60 19.86 43.79
N ALA A 4 2.23 19.97 42.50
CA ALA A 4 0.83 20.14 42.07
C ALA A 4 0.09 18.80 41.84
N LYS A 5 0.79 17.65 41.83
CA LYS A 5 0.18 16.33 41.55
C LYS A 5 -0.34 15.59 42.80
N SER A 6 -0.10 16.10 44.02
CA SER A 6 -0.42 15.37 45.26
C SER A 6 -1.90 15.40 45.66
N GLY A 7 -2.66 16.44 45.28
CA GLY A 7 -4.06 16.64 45.68
C GLY A 7 -5.15 16.17 44.68
N LEU A 8 -4.78 15.70 43.48
CA LEU A 8 -5.73 15.38 42.42
C LEU A 8 -6.40 14.00 42.59
N SER A 9 -7.69 13.93 42.23
CA SER A 9 -8.49 12.70 42.17
C SER A 9 -7.88 11.69 41.19
N ILE A 10 -8.09 10.40 41.45
CA ILE A 10 -7.57 9.31 40.60
C ILE A 10 -7.95 9.48 39.11
N GLY A 11 -9.15 10.00 38.83
CA GLY A 11 -9.59 10.30 37.47
C GLY A 11 -8.84 11.46 36.82
N GLU A 12 -8.47 12.47 37.60
CA GLU A 12 -7.69 13.63 37.12
C GLU A 12 -6.23 13.26 36.88
N LYS A 13 -5.67 12.36 37.70
CA LYS A 13 -4.34 11.77 37.47
C LYS A 13 -4.30 10.92 36.20
N PHE A 14 -5.36 10.14 35.95
CA PHE A 14 -5.48 9.33 34.73
C PHE A 14 -5.66 10.18 33.48
N THR A 15 -6.50 11.21 33.53
CA THR A 15 -6.70 12.14 32.41
C THR A 15 -5.45 12.97 32.12
N LEU A 16 -4.76 13.49 33.14
CA LEU A 16 -3.48 14.16 32.94
C LEU A 16 -2.42 13.21 32.37
N PHE A 17 -2.34 11.96 32.87
CA PHE A 17 -1.44 10.96 32.29
C PHE A 17 -1.79 10.63 30.83
N ALA A 18 -3.07 10.49 30.51
CA ALA A 18 -3.53 10.21 29.15
C ALA A 18 -3.25 11.40 28.22
N VAL A 19 -3.55 12.63 28.63
CA VAL A 19 -3.29 13.86 27.88
C VAL A 19 -1.79 14.10 27.70
N GLU A 20 -0.97 13.89 28.74
CA GLU A 20 0.49 14.01 28.67
C GLU A 20 1.08 12.95 27.72
N LYS A 21 0.53 11.72 27.74
CA LYS A 21 0.96 10.64 26.83
C LYS A 21 0.48 10.86 25.39
N ILE A 22 -0.73 11.37 25.19
CA ILE A 22 -1.30 11.73 23.88
C ILE A 22 -0.56 12.93 23.29
N THR A 23 -0.24 13.96 24.06
CA THR A 23 0.53 15.13 23.60
C THR A 23 1.98 14.78 23.29
N THR A 24 2.61 13.90 24.09
CA THR A 24 3.98 13.42 23.83
C THR A 24 4.02 12.47 22.63
N PHE A 25 3.00 11.64 22.44
CA PHE A 25 2.82 10.79 21.25
C PHE A 25 2.51 11.62 20.01
N SER A 26 1.63 12.62 20.13
CA SER A 26 1.30 13.60 19.09
C SER A 26 2.55 14.35 18.65
N ARG A 27 3.35 14.90 19.57
CA ARG A 27 4.55 15.68 19.23
C ARG A 27 5.66 14.88 18.53
N LYS A 28 5.75 13.55 18.75
CA LYS A 28 6.70 12.65 18.07
C LYS A 28 6.10 11.97 16.81
N GLY A 29 4.80 11.76 16.78
CA GLY A 29 4.08 11.19 15.63
C GLY A 29 3.79 12.25 14.56
N PHE A 30 3.57 13.50 14.97
CA PHE A 30 3.25 14.63 14.10
C PHE A 30 4.33 14.85 13.05
N THR A 31 5.61 14.76 13.41
CA THR A 31 6.71 14.90 12.43
C THR A 31 6.67 13.82 11.34
N HIS A 32 6.34 12.57 11.71
CA HIS A 32 6.24 11.47 10.74
C HIS A 32 4.99 11.58 9.86
N VAL A 33 3.85 11.94 10.45
CA VAL A 33 2.60 12.20 9.72
C VAL A 33 2.77 13.39 8.78
N PHE A 34 3.43 14.44 9.22
CA PHE A 34 3.73 15.62 8.42
C PHE A 34 4.59 15.30 7.20
N MET A 35 5.66 14.51 7.35
CA MET A 35 6.49 14.08 6.21
C MET A 35 5.71 13.22 5.21
N PHE A 36 4.81 12.36 5.70
CA PHE A 36 3.93 11.58 4.83
C PHE A 36 2.94 12.48 4.07
N LEU A 37 2.36 13.49 4.73
CA LEU A 37 1.47 14.47 4.09
C LEU A 37 2.20 15.31 3.04
N ILE A 38 3.46 15.71 3.28
CA ILE A 38 4.29 16.38 2.28
C ILE A 38 4.47 15.48 1.05
N LEU A 39 4.82 14.21 1.26
CA LEU A 39 5.01 13.28 0.15
C LEU A 39 3.70 13.04 -0.61
N ALA A 40 2.57 12.89 0.09
CA ALA A 40 1.26 12.73 -0.53
C ALA A 40 0.83 13.98 -1.33
N GLY A 41 1.12 15.18 -0.80
CA GLY A 41 0.90 16.43 -1.52
C GLY A 41 1.81 16.56 -2.75
N TYR A 42 3.07 16.15 -2.63
CA TYR A 42 4.03 16.13 -3.73
C TYR A 42 3.59 15.20 -4.87
N THR A 43 3.13 13.98 -4.55
CA THR A 43 2.63 13.04 -5.56
C THR A 43 1.31 13.48 -6.16
N ALA A 44 0.42 14.11 -5.39
CA ALA A 44 -0.82 14.69 -5.91
C ALA A 44 -0.55 15.86 -6.88
N LEU A 45 0.39 16.75 -6.53
CA LEU A 45 0.80 17.85 -7.41
C LEU A 45 1.47 17.32 -8.69
N GLY A 46 2.34 16.33 -8.57
CA GLY A 46 2.91 15.62 -9.72
C GLY A 46 1.82 15.03 -10.62
N ALA A 47 0.80 14.38 -10.04
CA ALA A 47 -0.31 13.80 -10.80
C ALA A 47 -1.05 14.86 -11.61
N LEU A 48 -1.34 16.02 -11.02
CA LEU A 48 -1.99 17.14 -11.72
C LEU A 48 -1.12 17.67 -12.86
N LEU A 49 0.19 17.79 -12.67
CA LEU A 49 1.12 18.21 -13.71
C LEU A 49 1.16 17.23 -14.89
N PHE A 50 1.28 15.93 -14.62
CA PHE A 50 1.30 14.92 -15.68
C PHE A 50 -0.03 14.83 -16.41
N ILE A 51 -1.16 14.93 -15.71
CA ILE A 51 -2.48 14.96 -16.36
C ILE A 51 -2.60 16.18 -17.26
N ALA A 52 -2.22 17.37 -16.77
CA ALA A 52 -2.29 18.59 -17.58
C ALA A 52 -1.43 18.50 -18.85
N LEU A 53 -0.33 17.77 -18.78
CA LEU A 53 0.65 17.70 -19.88
C LEU A 53 0.38 16.54 -20.86
N GLU A 54 0.01 15.36 -20.37
CA GLU A 54 -0.09 14.13 -21.18
C GLU A 54 -1.54 13.76 -21.55
N ALA A 55 -2.54 14.19 -20.79
CA ALA A 55 -3.94 13.87 -21.12
C ALA A 55 -4.41 14.41 -22.48
N PRO A 56 -3.97 15.60 -22.95
CA PRO A 56 -4.32 16.07 -24.29
C PRO A 56 -3.80 15.13 -25.38
N HIS A 57 -2.54 14.70 -25.26
CA HIS A 57 -1.91 13.81 -26.23
C HIS A 57 -2.53 12.41 -26.22
N GLU A 58 -2.90 11.89 -25.05
CA GLU A 58 -3.66 10.63 -24.95
C GLU A 58 -5.00 10.72 -25.69
N ASN A 59 -5.71 11.85 -25.57
CA ASN A 59 -7.00 12.03 -26.25
C ASN A 59 -6.83 12.06 -27.77
N GLU A 60 -5.76 12.67 -28.28
CA GLU A 60 -5.44 12.68 -29.71
C GLU A 60 -5.18 11.26 -30.24
N GLU A 61 -4.36 10.46 -29.54
CA GLU A 61 -4.09 9.06 -29.92
C GLU A 61 -5.36 8.20 -29.89
N LYS A 62 -6.24 8.41 -28.90
CA LYS A 62 -7.51 7.68 -28.82
C LYS A 62 -8.49 8.08 -29.92
N GLN A 63 -8.52 9.35 -30.28
CA GLN A 63 -9.37 9.84 -31.36
C GLN A 63 -8.97 9.23 -32.71
N ASP A 64 -7.68 8.98 -32.94
CA ASP A 64 -7.18 8.32 -34.15
C ASP A 64 -7.73 6.88 -34.26
N ILE A 65 -7.66 6.11 -33.17
CA ILE A 65 -8.20 4.73 -33.10
C ILE A 65 -9.71 4.71 -33.34
N GLU A 66 -10.46 5.66 -32.75
CA GLU A 66 -11.90 5.77 -32.97
C GLU A 66 -12.22 6.09 -34.44
N THR A 67 -11.45 6.99 -35.05
CA THR A 67 -11.64 7.39 -36.46
C THR A 67 -11.41 6.22 -37.41
N VAL A 68 -10.37 5.42 -37.16
CA VAL A 68 -10.09 4.24 -38.00
C VAL A 68 -11.14 3.15 -37.79
N ARG A 69 -11.67 2.99 -36.57
CA ARG A 69 -12.81 2.10 -36.33
C ARG A 69 -14.05 2.54 -37.10
N THR A 70 -14.40 3.83 -37.09
CA THR A 70 -15.57 4.34 -37.81
C THR A 70 -15.39 4.17 -39.32
N HIS A 71 -14.19 4.48 -39.84
CA HIS A 71 -13.87 4.30 -41.25
C HIS A 71 -13.97 2.82 -41.69
N LEU A 72 -13.52 1.88 -40.84
CA LEU A 72 -13.68 0.44 -41.08
C LEU A 72 -15.16 0.05 -41.19
N ILE A 73 -15.98 0.50 -40.23
CA ILE A 73 -17.43 0.18 -40.21
C ILE A 73 -18.12 0.73 -41.46
N GLU A 74 -17.81 1.96 -41.85
CA GLU A 74 -18.34 2.59 -43.08
C GLU A 74 -17.89 1.82 -44.32
N SER A 75 -16.61 1.48 -44.42
CA SER A 75 -16.05 0.71 -45.54
C SER A 75 -16.68 -0.68 -45.67
N LEU A 76 -16.92 -1.36 -44.54
CA LEU A 76 -17.58 -2.66 -44.50
C LEU A 76 -19.04 -2.56 -44.95
N TRP A 77 -19.75 -1.51 -44.49
CA TRP A 77 -21.14 -1.27 -44.87
C TRP A 77 -21.26 -0.98 -46.38
N GLU A 78 -20.45 -0.06 -46.90
CA GLU A 78 -20.42 0.28 -48.33
C GLU A 78 -20.09 -0.94 -49.18
N ASN A 79 -19.09 -1.73 -48.76
CA ASN A 79 -18.72 -2.95 -49.46
C ASN A 79 -19.88 -3.96 -49.52
N GLN A 80 -20.60 -4.14 -48.42
CA GLN A 80 -21.74 -5.04 -48.37
C GLN A 80 -22.92 -4.57 -49.23
N VAL A 81 -23.17 -3.25 -49.27
CA VAL A 81 -24.20 -2.65 -50.12
C VAL A 81 -23.87 -2.83 -51.60
N GLN A 82 -22.61 -2.62 -51.99
CA GLN A 82 -22.17 -2.71 -53.38
C GLN A 82 -22.08 -4.16 -53.89
N ASN A 83 -21.79 -5.13 -53.01
CA ASN A 83 -21.45 -6.50 -53.38
C ASN A 83 -22.47 -7.56 -52.92
N LYS A 84 -23.78 -7.30 -53.06
CA LYS A 84 -24.89 -8.17 -52.58
C LYS A 84 -24.95 -9.61 -53.12
N GLY A 85 -24.05 -10.04 -54.02
CA GLY A 85 -24.05 -11.36 -54.63
C GLY A 85 -22.71 -12.11 -54.60
N LEU A 86 -21.73 -11.63 -53.82
CA LEU A 86 -20.44 -12.32 -53.71
C LEU A 86 -20.56 -13.65 -52.95
N ASN A 87 -19.82 -14.65 -53.41
CA ASN A 87 -19.60 -15.88 -52.65
C ASN A 87 -18.82 -15.56 -51.37
N PHE A 88 -19.09 -16.32 -50.30
CA PHE A 88 -18.49 -16.13 -48.98
C PHE A 88 -16.96 -15.97 -49.05
N SER A 89 -16.25 -16.86 -49.75
CA SER A 89 -14.77 -16.83 -49.82
C SER A 89 -14.21 -15.55 -50.47
N ARG A 90 -14.92 -14.93 -51.43
CA ARG A 90 -14.50 -13.65 -52.02
C ARG A 90 -14.81 -12.48 -51.10
N TRP A 91 -15.97 -12.50 -50.46
CA TRP A 91 -16.36 -11.50 -49.47
C TRP A 91 -15.39 -11.51 -48.27
N GLU A 92 -15.04 -12.70 -47.79
CA GLU A 92 -14.10 -12.91 -46.69
C GLU A 92 -12.73 -12.29 -46.98
N GLY A 93 -12.19 -12.50 -48.19
CA GLY A 93 -10.93 -11.90 -48.61
C GLY A 93 -10.96 -10.36 -48.62
N ILE A 94 -12.09 -9.75 -48.99
CA ILE A 94 -12.25 -8.30 -48.95
C ILE A 94 -12.31 -7.79 -47.51
N VAL A 95 -13.06 -8.49 -46.66
CA VAL A 95 -13.17 -8.15 -45.23
C VAL A 95 -11.81 -8.22 -44.55
N TYR A 96 -10.99 -9.25 -44.80
CA TYR A 96 -9.62 -9.31 -44.27
C TYR A 96 -8.76 -8.13 -44.73
N ASN A 97 -8.82 -7.75 -46.01
CA ASN A 97 -8.06 -6.62 -46.52
C ASN A 97 -8.50 -5.28 -45.88
N LEU A 98 -9.80 -5.11 -45.61
CA LEU A 98 -10.34 -3.93 -44.93
C LEU A 98 -9.98 -3.90 -43.44
N LEU A 99 -9.91 -5.07 -42.79
CA LEU A 99 -9.55 -5.21 -41.38
C LEU A 99 -8.05 -4.98 -41.11
N GLN A 100 -7.18 -5.38 -42.04
CA GLN A 100 -5.73 -5.31 -41.88
C GLN A 100 -5.20 -3.96 -41.32
N PRO A 101 -5.56 -2.78 -41.88
CA PRO A 101 -5.07 -1.50 -41.34
C PRO A 101 -5.60 -1.20 -39.93
N TYR A 102 -6.83 -1.62 -39.62
CA TYR A 102 -7.38 -1.46 -38.27
C TYR A 102 -6.65 -2.37 -37.27
N ASP A 103 -6.40 -3.62 -37.63
CA ASP A 103 -5.67 -4.56 -36.77
C ASP A 103 -4.23 -4.10 -36.51
N GLU A 104 -3.55 -3.56 -37.52
CA GLU A 104 -2.19 -3.02 -37.38
C GLU A 104 -2.15 -1.83 -36.41
N GLN A 105 -3.07 -0.87 -36.55
CA GLN A 105 -3.17 0.27 -35.63
C GLN A 105 -3.60 -0.14 -34.22
N LEU A 106 -4.50 -1.10 -34.10
CA LEU A 106 -4.96 -1.64 -32.83
C LEU A 106 -3.80 -2.33 -32.10
N TYR A 107 -3.03 -3.15 -32.82
CA TYR A 107 -1.87 -3.84 -32.28
C TYR A 107 -0.78 -2.85 -31.85
N HIS A 108 -0.49 -1.85 -32.67
CA HIS A 108 0.44 -0.78 -32.32
C HIS A 108 0.00 -0.08 -31.04
N SER A 109 -1.25 0.40 -30.98
CA SER A 109 -1.83 1.11 -29.84
C SER A 109 -1.83 0.28 -28.56
N TRP A 110 -2.18 -1.00 -28.66
CA TRP A 110 -2.16 -1.93 -27.53
C TRP A 110 -0.73 -2.19 -27.02
N SER A 111 0.24 -2.35 -27.93
CA SER A 111 1.65 -2.59 -27.57
C SER A 111 2.27 -1.45 -26.76
N VAL A 112 1.79 -0.22 -26.96
CA VAL A 112 2.21 0.97 -26.20
C VAL A 112 1.33 1.23 -24.97
N GLY A 113 0.28 0.43 -24.76
CA GLY A 113 -0.60 0.50 -23.59
C GLY A 113 -1.82 1.43 -23.75
N VAL A 114 -2.15 1.88 -24.96
CA VAL A 114 -3.42 2.57 -25.23
C VAL A 114 -4.53 1.55 -25.38
N SER A 115 -5.57 1.67 -24.56
CA SER A 115 -6.78 0.88 -24.73
C SER A 115 -7.64 1.45 -25.87
N PRO A 116 -8.22 0.59 -26.72
CA PRO A 116 -9.23 0.99 -27.70
C PRO A 116 -10.57 1.37 -27.06
N ASP A 117 -10.73 1.10 -25.76
CA ASP A 117 -11.84 1.61 -24.96
C ASP A 117 -11.57 3.07 -24.58
N THR A 118 -12.45 3.95 -25.05
CA THR A 118 -12.46 5.38 -24.79
C THR A 118 -12.54 5.68 -23.30
N ASN A 119 -13.24 4.83 -22.54
CA ASN A 119 -13.50 5.07 -21.13
C ASN A 119 -12.29 4.72 -20.23
N ASP A 120 -11.38 3.86 -20.70
CA ASP A 120 -10.20 3.46 -19.93
C ASP A 120 -9.01 4.40 -20.17
N ARG A 121 -9.01 5.56 -19.52
CA ARG A 121 -7.90 6.53 -19.64
C ARG A 121 -6.69 6.12 -18.79
N ILE A 122 -5.50 6.30 -19.33
CA ILE A 122 -4.21 6.11 -18.67
C ILE A 122 -3.97 7.26 -17.69
N TRP A 123 -4.14 8.51 -18.13
CA TRP A 123 -3.89 9.71 -17.31
C TRP A 123 -5.13 10.12 -16.50
N THR A 124 -5.58 9.24 -15.63
CA THR A 124 -6.56 9.56 -14.58
C THR A 124 -5.85 9.96 -13.28
N PHE A 125 -6.52 10.72 -12.41
CA PHE A 125 -5.93 11.18 -11.13
C PHE A 125 -5.23 10.08 -10.34
N TRP A 126 -5.91 8.95 -10.11
CA TRP A 126 -5.36 7.84 -9.33
C TRP A 126 -4.21 7.12 -10.04
N LYS A 127 -4.33 6.85 -11.35
CA LYS A 127 -3.25 6.23 -12.13
C LYS A 127 -2.02 7.14 -12.23
N ALA A 128 -2.22 8.44 -12.42
CA ALA A 128 -1.14 9.44 -12.45
C ALA A 128 -0.46 9.60 -11.08
N MET A 129 -1.23 9.59 -9.98
CA MET A 129 -0.68 9.61 -8.62
C MET A 129 0.13 8.34 -8.31
N PHE A 130 -0.35 7.19 -8.77
CA PHE A 130 0.38 5.93 -8.69
C PHE A 130 1.68 5.98 -9.50
N PHE A 131 1.63 6.48 -10.74
CA PHE A 131 2.80 6.72 -11.57
C PHE A 131 3.83 7.62 -10.85
N CYS A 132 3.41 8.78 -10.33
CA CYS A 132 4.27 9.67 -9.54
C CYS A 132 4.91 8.98 -8.32
N SER A 133 4.14 8.12 -7.65
CA SER A 133 4.63 7.33 -6.52
C SER A 133 5.69 6.32 -6.95
N THR A 134 5.52 5.66 -8.10
CA THR A 134 6.49 4.68 -8.63
C THR A 134 7.80 5.32 -9.10
N ILE A 135 7.76 6.56 -9.63
CA ILE A 135 8.97 7.36 -9.89
C ILE A 135 9.70 7.66 -8.58
N THR A 136 8.95 8.18 -7.61
CA THR A 136 9.49 8.65 -6.32
C THR A 136 10.12 7.50 -5.52
N THR A 137 9.49 6.33 -5.57
CA THR A 137 9.97 5.10 -4.91
C THR A 137 11.02 4.33 -5.73
N THR A 138 11.34 4.79 -6.94
CA THR A 138 12.26 4.13 -7.88
C THR A 138 11.84 2.70 -8.30
N ILE A 139 10.55 2.36 -8.16
CA ILE A 139 10.02 1.05 -8.62
C ILE A 139 9.97 1.00 -10.14
N GLY A 140 9.39 2.04 -10.76
CA GLY A 140 9.37 2.22 -12.22
C GLY A 140 8.84 1.02 -13.02
N TYR A 141 7.59 0.60 -12.81
CA TYR A 141 7.02 -0.56 -13.51
C TYR A 141 7.03 -0.49 -15.05
N GLY A 142 7.04 0.71 -15.63
CA GLY A 142 7.12 0.92 -17.08
C GLY A 142 5.83 0.66 -17.87
N HIS A 143 4.71 0.32 -17.23
CA HIS A 143 3.40 0.15 -17.89
C HIS A 143 2.69 1.48 -18.17
N ILE A 144 3.01 2.53 -17.42
CA ILE A 144 2.55 3.91 -17.64
C ILE A 144 3.80 4.77 -17.73
N PHE A 145 3.91 5.58 -18.78
CA PHE A 145 5.03 6.48 -19.00
C PHE A 145 4.60 7.66 -19.90
N PRO A 146 5.21 8.85 -19.73
CA PRO A 146 4.96 9.99 -20.60
C PRO A 146 5.45 9.73 -22.02
N ARG A 147 4.60 10.03 -22.98
CA ARG A 147 4.90 9.90 -24.41
C ARG A 147 5.47 11.19 -24.97
N THR A 148 5.05 12.32 -24.44
CA THR A 148 5.54 13.62 -24.89
C THR A 148 6.99 13.84 -24.43
N ASN A 149 7.77 14.55 -25.25
CA ASN A 149 9.14 14.94 -24.88
C ASN A 149 9.15 15.82 -23.63
N ALA A 150 8.14 16.68 -23.46
CA ALA A 150 7.96 17.52 -22.28
C ALA A 150 7.70 16.67 -21.03
N GLY A 151 6.88 15.62 -21.13
CA GLY A 151 6.56 14.75 -20.00
C GLY A 151 7.75 13.93 -19.55
N ARG A 152 8.56 13.46 -20.50
CA ARG A 152 9.84 12.80 -20.21
C ARG A 152 10.80 13.73 -19.48
N ALA A 153 10.94 14.97 -19.94
CA ALA A 153 11.76 15.98 -19.25
C ALA A 153 11.23 16.28 -17.84
N LEU A 154 9.91 16.41 -17.69
CA LEU A 154 9.25 16.62 -16.40
C LEU A 154 9.50 15.44 -15.45
N THR A 155 9.46 14.20 -15.93
CA THR A 155 9.80 13.01 -15.12
C THR A 155 11.21 13.08 -14.58
N ILE A 156 12.19 13.51 -15.38
CA ILE A 156 13.58 13.65 -14.94
C ILE A 156 13.68 14.67 -13.80
N VAL A 157 13.11 15.86 -13.99
CA VAL A 157 13.12 16.92 -12.97
C VAL A 157 12.38 16.49 -11.71
N TYR A 158 11.23 15.84 -11.86
CA TYR A 158 10.42 15.32 -10.76
C TYR A 158 11.16 14.22 -9.98
N ALA A 159 11.92 13.34 -10.65
CA ALA A 159 12.70 12.30 -10.00
C ALA A 159 13.85 12.87 -9.16
N ILE A 160 14.54 13.90 -9.66
CA ILE A 160 15.66 14.56 -8.94
C ILE A 160 15.22 15.08 -7.57
N VAL A 161 14.01 15.63 -7.47
CA VAL A 161 13.47 16.17 -6.22
C VAL A 161 12.76 15.09 -5.40
N GLY A 162 12.02 14.19 -6.04
CA GLY A 162 11.20 13.18 -5.37
C GLY A 162 12.03 12.12 -4.65
N ILE A 163 13.10 11.62 -5.28
CA ILE A 163 13.91 10.52 -4.74
C ILE A 163 14.53 10.90 -3.38
N PRO A 164 15.21 12.06 -3.22
CA PRO A 164 15.73 12.48 -1.91
C PRO A 164 14.66 12.59 -0.82
N ILE A 165 13.48 13.15 -1.14
CA ILE A 165 12.36 13.29 -0.19
C ILE A 165 11.91 11.91 0.27
N PHE A 166 11.76 10.96 -0.66
CA PHE A 166 11.39 9.59 -0.35
C PHE A 166 12.43 8.86 0.50
N LEU A 167 13.72 9.04 0.22
CA LEU A 167 14.80 8.42 1.00
C LEU A 167 14.80 8.90 2.45
N ILE A 168 14.57 10.19 2.69
CA ILE A 168 14.44 10.75 4.05
C ILE A 168 13.24 10.11 4.77
N LEU A 169 12.10 10.03 4.08
CA LEU A 169 10.89 9.38 4.62
C LEU A 169 11.12 7.90 4.93
N MET A 170 11.81 7.18 4.05
CA MET A 170 12.11 5.75 4.21
C MET A 170 13.05 5.51 5.41
N ALA A 171 14.04 6.37 5.62
CA ALA A 171 14.92 6.31 6.79
C ALA A 171 14.13 6.46 8.11
N ASP A 172 13.18 7.38 8.16
CA ASP A 172 12.33 7.58 9.33
C ASP A 172 11.31 6.44 9.51
N PHE A 173 10.78 5.91 8.41
CA PHE A 173 9.93 4.73 8.42
C PHE A 173 10.67 3.51 8.99
N GLY A 174 11.94 3.31 8.63
CA GLY A 174 12.80 2.26 9.19
C GLY A 174 12.99 2.36 10.70
N LYS A 175 13.15 3.57 11.25
CA LYS A 175 13.21 3.81 12.71
C LYS A 175 11.88 3.50 13.38
N LEU A 176 10.76 3.86 12.77
CA LEU A 176 9.43 3.52 13.27
C LEU A 176 9.21 2.00 13.26
N PHE A 177 9.52 1.34 12.15
CA PHE A 177 9.40 -0.10 11.98
C PHE A 177 10.22 -0.87 13.03
N THR A 178 11.46 -0.45 13.29
CA THR A 178 12.30 -1.08 14.32
C THR A 178 11.73 -0.90 15.72
N ARG A 179 11.14 0.27 16.04
CA ARG A 179 10.45 0.50 17.32
C ARG A 179 9.23 -0.41 17.47
N LEU A 180 8.46 -0.58 16.39
CA LEU A 180 7.30 -1.47 16.36
C LEU A 180 7.73 -2.93 16.56
N LEU A 181 8.76 -3.41 15.86
CA LEU A 181 9.30 -4.76 16.03
C LEU A 181 9.82 -5.00 17.46
N LYS A 182 10.56 -4.05 18.04
CA LYS A 182 11.03 -4.16 19.44
C LYS A 182 9.86 -4.20 20.42
N SER A 183 8.86 -3.35 20.22
CA SER A 183 7.64 -3.33 21.04
C SER A 183 6.89 -4.67 20.94
N LEU A 184 6.72 -5.19 19.72
CA LEU A 184 6.09 -6.47 19.46
C LEU A 184 6.88 -7.61 20.12
N PHE A 185 8.20 -7.64 19.99
CA PHE A 185 9.05 -8.65 20.61
C PHE A 185 8.93 -8.66 22.14
N VAL A 186 8.95 -7.47 22.76
CA VAL A 186 8.75 -7.34 24.21
C VAL A 186 7.33 -7.78 24.61
N PHE A 187 6.32 -7.41 23.82
CA PHE A 187 4.93 -7.83 24.04
C PHE A 187 4.76 -9.35 23.98
N VAL A 188 5.35 -10.01 22.97
CA VAL A 188 5.36 -11.47 22.83
C VAL A 188 6.10 -12.12 24.00
N LYS A 189 7.28 -11.62 24.38
CA LYS A 189 8.02 -12.12 25.54
C LYS A 189 7.23 -11.97 26.85
N LYS A 190 6.49 -10.87 27.00
CA LYS A 190 5.61 -10.63 28.15
C LYS A 190 4.44 -11.62 28.15
N LEU A 191 3.78 -11.82 27.02
CA LEU A 191 2.71 -12.83 26.86
C LEU A 191 3.20 -14.23 27.20
N TYR A 192 4.35 -14.64 26.66
CA TYR A 192 4.94 -15.94 26.94
C TYR A 192 5.24 -16.11 28.43
N ARG A 193 5.92 -15.13 29.04
CA ARG A 193 6.27 -15.18 30.48
C ARG A 193 5.02 -15.18 31.37
N THR A 194 3.99 -14.37 31.06
CA THR A 194 2.72 -14.37 31.81
C THR A 194 1.95 -15.68 31.64
N ALA A 195 1.97 -16.30 30.45
CA ALA A 195 1.35 -17.60 30.20
C ALA A 195 2.07 -18.74 30.95
N THR A 196 3.41 -18.78 30.91
CA THR A 196 4.23 -19.78 31.63
C THR A 196 4.11 -19.63 33.14
N CYS A 197 4.14 -18.40 33.68
CA CYS A 197 3.92 -18.16 35.12
C CYS A 197 2.50 -18.56 35.58
N ARG A 198 1.46 -18.36 34.75
CA ARG A 198 0.10 -18.86 35.03
C ARG A 198 0.07 -20.39 35.08
N ARG A 199 0.81 -21.07 34.18
CA ARG A 199 0.89 -22.54 34.13
C ARG A 199 1.59 -23.12 35.36
N VAL A 200 2.75 -22.58 35.74
CA VAL A 200 3.50 -23.02 36.93
C VAL A 200 2.72 -22.78 38.23
N ARG A 201 1.98 -21.66 38.35
CA ARG A 201 1.12 -21.41 39.53
C ARG A 201 -0.03 -22.42 39.65
N LYS A 202 -0.60 -22.90 38.53
CA LYS A 202 -1.61 -23.96 38.54
C LYS A 202 -1.02 -25.30 38.99
N THR A 203 0.21 -25.64 38.59
CA THR A 203 0.85 -26.91 38.98
C THR A 203 1.32 -26.92 40.44
N ARG A 204 1.80 -25.79 40.97
CA ARG A 204 2.24 -25.68 42.38
C ARG A 204 1.11 -25.72 43.40
N ALA A 205 -0.12 -25.39 43.01
CA ALA A 205 -1.29 -25.50 43.90
C ALA A 205 -1.71 -26.96 44.19
N VAL A 206 -1.11 -27.96 43.53
CA VAL A 206 -1.49 -29.39 43.64
C VAL A 206 -0.48 -30.25 44.42
N GLN A 207 0.61 -29.68 44.97
CA GLN A 207 1.53 -30.41 45.85
C GLN A 207 1.62 -29.80 47.25
N SER A 208 0.52 -29.86 48.02
CA SER A 208 0.64 -29.95 49.48
C SER A 208 0.79 -31.43 49.84
N VAL A 209 2.03 -31.94 49.81
CA VAL A 209 2.35 -33.26 50.38
C VAL A 209 2.04 -33.18 51.88
N LYS A 210 0.99 -33.88 52.33
CA LYS A 210 0.78 -34.15 53.76
C LYS A 210 1.90 -35.09 54.21
N VAL A 211 2.99 -34.54 54.74
CA VAL A 211 3.98 -35.32 55.48
C VAL A 211 3.33 -35.71 56.80
N SER A 212 2.89 -36.96 56.91
CA SER A 212 2.31 -37.53 58.14
C SER A 212 3.42 -37.79 59.16
N TRP A 213 3.50 -36.95 60.19
CA TRP A 213 4.43 -37.06 61.31
C TRP A 213 4.06 -38.17 62.32
N SER A 214 3.43 -39.26 61.88
CA SER A 214 2.88 -40.29 62.77
C SER A 214 3.90 -41.32 63.29
N TRP A 215 5.18 -41.25 62.89
CA TRP A 215 6.17 -42.30 63.19
C TRP A 215 7.34 -41.87 64.09
N THR A 216 7.52 -40.58 64.39
CA THR A 216 8.66 -40.11 65.20
C THR A 216 8.39 -40.01 66.70
N LEU A 217 7.13 -40.12 67.16
CA LEU A 217 6.78 -39.99 68.59
C LEU A 217 6.56 -41.34 69.31
N ARG A 218 6.56 -42.47 68.60
CA ARG A 218 6.29 -43.79 69.20
C ARG A 218 7.55 -44.56 69.62
N MET A 219 8.73 -44.05 69.28
CA MET A 219 10.02 -44.71 69.57
C MET A 219 10.72 -44.17 70.84
N TYR A 220 10.28 -43.03 71.39
CA TYR A 220 10.84 -42.47 72.62
C TYR A 220 10.10 -42.88 73.91
N SER A 221 8.97 -43.58 73.81
CA SER A 221 8.16 -43.97 74.98
C SER A 221 8.37 -45.42 75.47
N VAL A 222 9.29 -46.19 74.87
CA VAL A 222 9.56 -47.60 75.23
C VAL A 222 10.97 -47.78 75.83
N MET A 223 11.78 -46.71 75.94
CA MET A 223 13.13 -46.78 76.52
C MET A 223 13.17 -46.28 77.99
N PHE A 224 12.02 -46.30 78.66
CA PHE A 224 11.83 -45.94 80.08
C PHE A 224 11.21 -47.12 80.83
N PHE A 225 11.81 -48.30 80.72
CA PHE A 225 11.58 -49.44 81.62
C PHE A 225 12.85 -50.30 81.62
N PHE A 226 13.89 -49.82 82.28
CA PHE A 226 14.78 -50.55 83.20
C PHE A 226 15.73 -49.55 83.87
#